data_AF-A0A8T2PJB3-F1
#
_entry.id   AF-A0A8T2PJB3-F1
#
_cell.length_a   1.000
_cell.length_b   1.000
_cell.length_c   1.000
_cell.angle_alpha   90.00
_cell.angle_beta   90.00
_cell.angle_gamma   90.00
#
_symmetry.space_group_name_H-M   'P 1'
#
loop_
_entity.id
_entity.type
_entity.pdbx_description
1 polymer ?
#
loop_
_entity_poly.entity_id
_entity_poly.type
_entity_poly.pdbx_seq_one_letter_code
_entity_poly.pdbx_strand_id
1 'polypeptide(L)'
;RSMISSGLGRGGILGKSFFGSGTIERGAGLGLHRAPPRAPGRRQVPSLAGSPSGRTTSLEARDKEITIIKDTKVPNACLFTLNKEDHTLGNIIRSQLLKDPQVLFAGYKVPHPLEHKIVIRVQTTPDYSPQEAFTNAITDLISELSLLEERFRVAIKDKQEGIE
;
A
#
# COMPACT_ATOMS: atom_id res chain seq x y z
N ARG A 1 -30.10 -12.01 -43.19
CA ARG A 1 -29.93 -10.63 -43.70
C ARG A 1 -28.58 -10.13 -43.15
N SER A 2 -27.43 -10.63 -43.63
CA SER A 2 -26.57 -10.07 -44.68
C SER A 2 -26.53 -8.53 -44.68
N MET A 3 -25.43 -7.93 -44.18
CA MET A 3 -24.28 -7.41 -44.96
C MET A 3 -24.62 -6.27 -45.93
N ILE A 4 -24.13 -5.06 -45.63
CA ILE A 4 -23.84 -3.94 -46.57
C ILE A 4 -22.74 -3.08 -45.89
N SER A 5 -21.45 -3.21 -46.22
CA SER A 5 -20.65 -2.54 -47.28
C SER A 5 -20.30 -1.05 -47.05
N SER A 6 -19.00 -0.81 -46.78
CA SER A 6 -18.06 0.17 -47.36
C SER A 6 -18.47 1.63 -47.66
N GLY A 7 -17.63 2.56 -47.20
CA GLY A 7 -17.54 3.94 -47.71
C GLY A 7 -16.18 4.59 -47.40
N LEU A 8 -15.38 4.82 -48.44
CA LEU A 8 -14.10 5.54 -48.50
C LEU A 8 -14.26 7.06 -48.26
N GLY A 9 -13.22 7.71 -47.71
CA GLY A 9 -13.05 9.17 -47.73
C GLY A 9 -11.58 9.58 -47.63
N ARG A 10 -11.04 10.16 -48.72
CA ARG A 10 -9.67 10.67 -48.91
C ARG A 10 -9.54 12.14 -48.42
N GLY A 11 -8.32 12.57 -48.07
CA GLY A 11 -7.76 13.82 -48.62
C GLY A 11 -7.11 14.87 -47.69
N GLY A 12 -5.90 15.33 -48.08
CA GLY A 12 -5.25 16.63 -47.78
C GLY A 12 -4.30 16.63 -46.56
N ILE A 13 -2.96 16.68 -46.63
CA ILE A 13 -1.98 17.61 -47.25
C ILE A 13 -2.24 19.09 -46.94
N LEU A 14 -1.44 19.68 -46.03
CA LEU A 14 -0.76 20.96 -46.26
C LEU A 14 0.32 21.23 -45.20
N GLY A 15 1.57 21.26 -45.64
CA GLY A 15 2.67 21.89 -44.89
C GLY A 15 2.76 23.38 -45.23
N LYS A 16 3.23 24.20 -44.29
CA LYS A 16 3.82 25.52 -44.54
C LYS A 16 4.86 25.84 -43.48
N SER A 17 6.11 25.83 -43.90
CA SER A 17 7.22 26.64 -43.38
C SER A 17 6.95 28.11 -43.66
N PHE A 18 7.31 29.03 -42.77
CA PHE A 18 7.63 30.41 -43.16
C PHE A 18 8.61 31.10 -42.20
N PHE A 19 9.57 31.75 -42.85
CA PHE A 19 10.76 32.46 -42.38
C PHE A 19 10.42 33.93 -42.01
N GLY A 20 11.26 34.57 -41.20
CA GLY A 20 11.35 36.03 -41.04
C GLY A 20 12.27 36.37 -39.85
N SER A 21 13.55 36.70 -40.03
CA SER A 21 14.16 37.95 -40.54
C SER A 21 14.03 39.14 -39.57
N GLY A 22 15.16 39.60 -39.00
CA GLY A 22 15.25 40.74 -38.07
C GLY A 22 16.68 41.11 -37.66
N THR A 23 17.39 41.77 -38.57
CA THR A 23 18.75 42.34 -38.60
C THR A 23 18.86 43.68 -37.82
N ILE A 24 19.75 43.85 -36.81
CA ILE A 24 21.03 44.66 -36.71
C ILE A 24 20.95 45.89 -35.77
N GLU A 25 22.01 46.10 -34.97
CA GLU A 25 22.78 47.36 -34.70
C GLU A 25 23.58 47.20 -33.37
N ARG A 26 24.88 46.88 -33.41
CA ARG A 26 26.07 47.76 -33.21
C ARG A 26 26.22 48.44 -31.84
N GLY A 27 27.33 48.13 -31.14
CA GLY A 27 27.84 48.90 -30.00
C GLY A 27 29.13 48.32 -29.42
N ALA A 28 30.21 49.11 -29.45
CA ALA A 28 31.60 48.76 -29.17
C ALA A 28 31.94 48.60 -27.67
N GLY A 29 33.05 47.91 -27.35
CA GLY A 29 33.63 47.96 -26.00
C GLY A 29 34.75 46.94 -25.75
N LEU A 30 36.00 47.39 -25.88
CA LEU A 30 37.23 46.69 -25.53
C LEU A 30 37.29 46.37 -24.02
N GLY A 31 37.72 45.16 -23.65
CA GLY A 31 37.98 44.80 -22.26
C GLY A 31 38.47 43.37 -22.08
N LEU A 32 39.74 43.10 -22.43
CA LEU A 32 40.42 41.85 -22.09
C LEU A 32 40.72 41.82 -20.58
N HIS A 33 39.82 41.24 -19.78
CA HIS A 33 40.10 40.87 -18.40
C HIS A 33 40.34 39.36 -18.29
N ARG A 34 41.59 39.00 -18.01
CA ARG A 34 42.05 37.64 -17.68
C ARG A 34 41.36 37.14 -16.40
N ALA A 35 40.70 35.98 -16.47
CA ALA A 35 40.19 35.26 -15.31
C ALA A 35 41.36 34.61 -14.51
N PRO A 36 41.35 34.64 -13.17
CA PRO A 36 42.36 33.93 -12.36
C PRO A 36 42.05 32.43 -12.23
N PRO A 37 43.08 31.56 -12.11
CA PRO A 37 42.88 30.12 -11.98
C PRO A 37 42.33 29.74 -10.59
N ARG A 38 41.31 28.86 -10.56
CA ARG A 38 40.77 28.26 -9.33
C ARG A 38 41.80 27.29 -8.71
N ALA A 39 42.17 27.53 -7.46
CA ALA A 39 42.94 26.59 -6.64
C ALA A 39 42.10 25.35 -6.27
N PRO A 40 42.68 24.14 -6.19
CA PRO A 40 41.96 22.95 -5.77
C PRO A 40 41.74 22.94 -4.25
N GLY A 41 40.48 23.12 -3.84
CA GLY A 41 40.04 22.96 -2.46
C GLY A 41 40.17 21.51 -1.98
N ARG A 42 40.94 21.33 -0.91
CA ARG A 42 41.10 20.11 -0.12
C ARG A 42 39.72 19.58 0.30
N ARG A 43 39.27 18.45 -0.29
CA ARG A 43 38.07 17.72 0.16
C ARG A 43 38.32 17.22 1.58
N GLN A 44 37.65 17.81 2.58
CA GLN A 44 37.46 17.18 3.87
C GLN A 44 36.36 16.12 3.71
N VAL A 45 36.68 14.87 4.04
CA VAL A 45 35.70 13.79 4.17
C VAL A 45 34.91 14.02 5.46
N PRO A 46 33.55 14.03 5.45
CA PRO A 46 32.79 14.04 6.68
C PRO A 46 32.92 12.67 7.36
N SER A 47 33.31 12.68 8.63
CA SER A 47 33.40 11.53 9.52
C SER A 47 32.05 10.83 9.71
N LEU A 48 32.10 9.50 9.78
CA LEU A 48 31.01 8.59 10.13
C LEU A 48 30.22 9.08 11.36
N ALA A 49 28.96 9.48 11.15
CA ALA A 49 27.96 9.59 12.21
C ALA A 49 27.20 8.26 12.31
N GLY A 50 27.21 7.68 13.51
CA GLY A 50 26.79 6.31 13.79
C GLY A 50 25.31 6.02 13.57
N SER A 51 25.03 4.74 13.34
CA SER A 51 23.70 4.14 13.29
C SER A 51 22.93 4.40 14.59
N PRO A 52 21.65 4.84 14.55
CA PRO A 52 20.84 4.89 15.76
C PRO A 52 20.31 3.48 16.03
N SER A 53 21.08 2.72 16.79
CA SER A 53 20.56 1.56 17.51
C SER A 53 20.12 2.02 18.90
N GLY A 54 18.86 1.79 19.26
CA GLY A 54 18.42 1.80 20.66
C GLY A 54 17.61 3.01 21.11
N ARG A 55 16.28 2.84 21.07
CA ARG A 55 15.29 3.34 22.03
C ARG A 55 15.14 4.86 22.17
N THR A 56 14.38 5.45 21.25
CA THR A 56 13.59 6.65 21.53
C THR A 56 12.32 6.23 22.27
N THR A 57 12.36 6.15 23.60
CA THR A 57 11.11 6.23 24.39
C THR A 57 10.77 7.70 24.56
N SER A 58 10.37 8.33 23.46
CA SER A 58 9.54 9.53 23.52
C SER A 58 8.16 9.07 23.96
N LEU A 59 7.55 9.82 24.86
CA LEU A 59 6.21 9.56 25.38
C LEU A 59 5.19 9.78 24.26
N GLU A 60 4.96 8.77 23.44
CA GLU A 60 3.98 8.82 22.36
C GLU A 60 2.62 8.34 22.88
N ALA A 61 1.58 9.08 22.48
CA ALA A 61 0.20 8.85 22.86
C ALA A 61 -0.17 7.37 22.73
N ARG A 62 -1.07 6.87 23.59
CA ARG A 62 -1.59 5.50 23.46
C ARG A 62 -2.17 5.31 22.07
N ASP A 63 -1.38 4.72 21.17
CA ASP A 63 -1.82 4.37 19.84
C ASP A 63 -2.99 3.43 19.97
N LYS A 64 -4.13 3.80 19.39
CA LYS A 64 -5.31 2.96 19.36
C LYS A 64 -4.94 1.67 18.64
N GLU A 65 -5.17 0.53 19.27
CA GLU A 65 -4.85 -0.79 18.72
C GLU A 65 -5.54 -1.02 17.37
N ILE A 66 -6.77 -0.51 17.23
CA ILE A 66 -7.57 -0.60 16.00
C ILE A 66 -8.14 0.77 15.63
N THR A 67 -8.03 1.15 14.36
CA THR A 67 -8.67 2.34 13.78
C THR A 67 -9.57 1.94 12.61
N ILE A 68 -10.81 2.42 12.61
CA ILE A 68 -11.84 2.07 11.63
C ILE A 68 -12.18 3.30 10.79
N ILE A 69 -12.06 3.20 9.47
CA ILE A 69 -12.34 4.28 8.52
C ILE A 69 -13.28 3.77 7.44
N LYS A 70 -14.43 4.44 7.25
CA LYS A 70 -15.34 4.11 6.14
C LYS A 70 -14.73 4.53 4.80
N ASP A 71 -14.84 3.68 3.78
CA ASP A 71 -14.38 4.01 2.44
C ASP A 71 -15.40 4.94 1.76
N THR A 72 -14.94 6.06 1.21
CA THR A 72 -15.80 7.02 0.50
C THR A 72 -15.92 6.71 -0.99
N LYS A 73 -15.05 5.85 -1.52
CA LYS A 73 -15.00 5.55 -2.96
C LYS A 73 -15.95 4.42 -3.36
N VAL A 74 -16.23 3.52 -2.42
CA VAL A 74 -17.02 2.30 -2.66
C VAL A 74 -18.09 2.22 -1.57
N PRO A 75 -19.37 1.99 -1.95
CA PRO A 75 -20.44 1.87 -0.96
C PRO A 75 -20.20 0.65 -0.08
N ASN A 76 -20.57 0.78 1.19
CA ASN A 76 -20.53 -0.29 2.17
C ASN A 76 -19.17 -0.99 2.26
N ALA A 77 -18.10 -0.20 2.22
CA ALA A 77 -16.74 -0.65 2.41
C ALA A 77 -16.09 0.06 3.61
N CYS A 78 -15.21 -0.65 4.29
CA CYS A 78 -14.54 -0.19 5.49
C CYS A 78 -13.07 -0.62 5.49
N LEU A 79 -12.21 0.24 6.02
CA LEU A 79 -10.78 -0.01 6.25
C LEU A 79 -10.53 -0.12 7.75
N PHE A 80 -9.97 -1.25 8.15
CA PHE A 80 -9.51 -1.52 9.51
C PHE A 80 -7.99 -1.43 9.53
N THR A 81 -7.45 -0.52 10.31
CA THR A 81 -6.01 -0.41 10.56
C THR A 81 -5.71 -1.02 11.92
N LEU A 82 -4.90 -2.07 11.93
CA LEU A 82 -4.44 -2.75 13.14
C LEU A 82 -2.98 -2.38 13.36
N ASN A 83 -2.67 -1.82 14.52
CA ASN A 83 -1.32 -1.44 14.91
C ASN A 83 -0.66 -2.60 15.65
N LYS A 84 0.66 -2.74 15.46
CA LYS A 84 1.50 -3.80 16.05
C LYS A 84 1.16 -5.22 15.60
N GLU A 85 0.47 -5.35 14.48
CA GLU A 85 0.08 -6.61 13.87
C GLU A 85 0.78 -6.84 12.53
N ASP A 86 0.85 -8.11 12.09
CA ASP A 86 1.58 -8.53 10.90
C ASP A 86 0.75 -9.45 9.97
N HIS A 87 1.43 -10.11 9.03
CA HIS A 87 0.79 -11.01 8.07
C HIS A 87 0.09 -12.21 8.72
N THR A 88 0.47 -12.61 9.93
CA THR A 88 -0.10 -13.76 10.63
C THR A 88 -1.58 -13.51 10.90
N LEU A 89 -1.89 -12.40 11.58
CA LEU A 89 -3.28 -12.01 11.87
C LEU A 89 -4.01 -11.55 10.61
N GLY A 90 -3.34 -10.79 9.73
CA GLY A 90 -3.95 -10.29 8.50
C GLY A 90 -4.43 -11.42 7.57
N ASN A 91 -3.62 -12.47 7.41
CA ASN A 91 -3.95 -13.57 6.50
C ASN A 91 -5.09 -14.44 7.03
N ILE A 92 -5.12 -14.74 8.33
CA ILE A 92 -6.15 -15.60 8.91
C ILE A 92 -7.51 -14.90 8.91
N ILE A 93 -7.56 -13.61 9.28
CA ILE A 93 -8.80 -12.82 9.23
C ILE A 93 -9.30 -12.66 7.79
N ARG A 94 -8.40 -12.37 6.84
CA ARG A 94 -8.77 -12.32 5.41
C ARG A 94 -9.41 -13.64 4.97
N SER A 95 -8.80 -14.76 5.34
CA SER A 95 -9.29 -16.08 4.94
C SER A 95 -10.66 -16.37 5.53
N GLN A 96 -10.89 -15.98 6.79
CA GLN A 96 -12.19 -16.14 7.45
C GLN A 96 -13.28 -15.26 6.83
N LEU A 97 -12.97 -14.00 6.54
CA LEU A 97 -13.90 -13.09 5.88
C LEU A 97 -14.33 -13.58 4.49
N LEU A 98 -13.43 -14.21 3.75
CA LEU A 98 -13.75 -14.77 2.42
C LEU A 98 -14.60 -16.05 2.49
N LYS A 99 -14.82 -16.65 3.67
CA LYS A 99 -15.77 -17.76 3.83
C LYS A 99 -17.22 -17.29 3.83
N ASP A 100 -17.47 -16.02 4.20
CA ASP A 100 -18.82 -15.46 4.25
C ASP A 100 -19.29 -15.02 2.85
N PRO A 101 -20.40 -15.58 2.32
CA PRO A 101 -20.93 -15.21 1.01
C PRO A 101 -21.43 -13.76 0.93
N GLN A 102 -21.70 -13.10 2.06
CA GLN A 102 -22.12 -11.69 2.11
C GLN A 102 -20.94 -10.72 1.98
N VAL A 103 -19.69 -11.21 2.08
CA VAL A 103 -18.48 -10.43 1.87
C VAL A 103 -18.11 -10.45 0.38
N LEU A 104 -18.25 -9.29 -0.26
CA LEU A 104 -17.93 -9.10 -1.68
C LEU A 104 -16.42 -8.97 -1.91
N PHE A 105 -15.71 -8.38 -0.95
CA PHE A 105 -14.26 -8.21 -1.02
C PHE A 105 -13.64 -8.20 0.37
N ALA A 106 -12.56 -8.96 0.54
CA ALA A 106 -11.68 -8.87 1.69
C ALA A 106 -10.21 -8.99 1.27
N GLY A 107 -9.40 -8.03 1.69
CA GLY A 107 -7.97 -8.00 1.41
C GLY A 107 -7.22 -7.26 2.49
N TYR A 108 -5.95 -7.61 2.70
CA TYR A 108 -5.08 -6.89 3.62
C TYR A 108 -3.76 -6.54 2.96
N LYS A 109 -3.09 -5.52 3.48
CA LYS A 109 -1.74 -5.14 3.08
C LYS A 109 -0.95 -4.64 4.28
N VAL A 110 0.34 -4.93 4.28
CA VAL A 110 1.33 -4.23 5.10
C VAL A 110 1.79 -3.01 4.29
N PRO A 111 1.60 -1.77 4.77
CA PRO A 111 1.95 -0.57 4.02
C PRO A 111 3.46 -0.47 3.80
N HIS A 112 4.26 -0.89 4.78
CA HIS A 112 5.71 -0.94 4.69
C HIS A 112 6.28 -2.05 5.60
N PRO A 113 7.23 -2.88 5.15
CA PRO A 113 7.75 -4.01 5.96
C PRO A 113 8.42 -3.62 7.28
N LEU A 114 8.92 -2.39 7.39
CA LEU A 114 9.53 -1.86 8.62
C LEU A 114 8.50 -1.30 9.61
N GLU A 115 7.22 -1.22 9.24
CA GLU A 115 6.14 -0.80 10.12
C GLU A 115 5.28 -2.00 10.52
N HIS A 116 5.14 -2.23 11.82
CA HIS A 116 4.21 -3.22 12.35
C HIS A 116 2.79 -2.67 12.32
N LYS A 117 2.19 -2.65 11.12
CA LYS A 117 0.83 -2.18 10.88
C LYS A 117 0.24 -2.95 9.71
N ILE A 118 -1.02 -3.36 9.82
CA ILE A 118 -1.77 -3.92 8.70
C ILE A 118 -3.03 -3.11 8.44
N VAL A 119 -3.41 -3.02 7.16
CA VAL A 119 -4.65 -2.39 6.73
C VAL A 119 -5.50 -3.45 6.03
N ILE A 120 -6.64 -3.77 6.62
CA ILE A 120 -7.63 -4.70 6.09
C ILE A 120 -8.77 -3.89 5.47
N ARG A 121 -9.13 -4.19 4.23
CA ARG A 121 -10.26 -3.60 3.53
C ARG A 121 -11.33 -4.66 3.34
N VAL A 122 -12.54 -4.35 3.78
CA VAL A 122 -13.72 -5.23 3.71
C VAL A 122 -14.84 -4.49 3.00
N GLN A 123 -15.53 -5.18 2.10
CA GLN A 123 -16.74 -4.72 1.43
C GLN A 123 -17.78 -5.83 1.50
N THR A 124 -18.99 -5.49 1.90
CA THR A 124 -20.12 -6.42 2.04
C THR A 124 -21.30 -5.98 1.19
N THR A 125 -22.30 -6.86 1.08
CA THR A 125 -23.60 -6.53 0.48
C THR A 125 -24.26 -5.35 1.21
N PRO A 126 -25.07 -4.51 0.54
CA PRO A 126 -25.66 -3.30 1.14
C PRO A 126 -26.47 -3.52 2.42
N ASP A 127 -26.98 -4.74 2.59
CA ASP A 127 -27.88 -5.14 3.68
C ASP A 127 -27.09 -5.61 4.92
N TYR A 128 -25.75 -5.70 4.81
CA TYR A 128 -24.88 -6.27 5.83
C TYR A 128 -23.69 -5.36 6.13
N SER A 129 -23.42 -5.10 7.40
CA SER A 129 -22.36 -4.16 7.79
C SER A 129 -20.96 -4.82 7.71
N PRO A 130 -19.96 -4.16 7.10
CA PRO A 130 -18.58 -4.66 7.10
C PRO A 130 -18.00 -4.85 8.51
N GLN A 131 -18.49 -4.08 9.48
CA GLN A 131 -18.07 -4.17 10.87
C GLN A 131 -18.60 -5.44 11.53
N GLU A 132 -19.85 -5.78 11.22
CA GLU A 132 -20.49 -7.00 11.69
C GLU A 132 -19.84 -8.24 11.07
N ALA A 133 -19.57 -8.21 9.76
CA ALA A 133 -18.79 -9.25 9.08
C ALA A 133 -17.44 -9.50 9.75
N PHE A 134 -16.75 -8.41 10.14
CA PHE A 134 -15.46 -8.49 10.80
C PHE A 134 -15.55 -9.11 12.21
N THR A 135 -16.55 -8.72 13.00
CA THR A 135 -16.79 -9.30 14.33
C THR A 135 -17.17 -10.77 14.23
N ASN A 136 -18.09 -11.13 13.33
CA ASN A 136 -18.53 -12.51 13.13
C ASN A 136 -17.36 -13.39 12.70
N ALA A 137 -16.53 -12.93 11.76
CA ALA A 137 -15.33 -13.66 11.36
C ALA A 137 -14.39 -13.92 12.54
N ILE A 138 -14.17 -12.94 13.43
CA ILE A 138 -13.31 -13.14 14.60
C ILE A 138 -13.94 -14.17 15.57
N THR A 139 -15.25 -14.08 15.84
CA THR A 139 -15.94 -15.02 16.72
C THR A 139 -15.92 -16.45 16.19
N ASP A 140 -16.11 -16.62 14.89
CA ASP A 140 -16.01 -17.91 14.22
C ASP A 140 -14.58 -18.46 14.31
N LEU A 141 -13.58 -17.61 14.08
CA LEU A 141 -12.18 -18.01 14.17
C LEU A 141 -11.80 -18.46 15.59
N ILE A 142 -12.25 -17.75 16.62
CA ILE A 142 -12.03 -18.13 18.02
C ILE A 142 -12.65 -19.52 18.27
N SER A 143 -13.87 -19.74 17.79
CA SER A 143 -14.57 -21.02 17.94
C SER A 143 -13.86 -22.17 17.23
N GLU A 144 -13.37 -21.93 16.00
CA GLU A 144 -12.55 -22.90 15.24
C GLU A 144 -11.27 -23.28 16.00
N LEU A 145 -10.57 -22.29 16.59
CA LEU A 145 -9.35 -22.52 17.35
C LEU A 145 -9.61 -23.26 18.67
N SER A 146 -10.68 -22.93 19.40
CA SER A 146 -11.06 -23.65 20.62
C SER A 146 -11.39 -25.12 20.35
N LEU A 147 -12.11 -25.40 19.25
CA LEU A 147 -12.41 -26.78 18.83
C LEU A 147 -11.13 -27.54 18.43
N LEU A 148 -10.20 -26.86 17.75
CA LEU A 148 -8.91 -27.44 17.39
C LEU A 148 -8.09 -27.80 18.65
N GLU A 149 -8.03 -26.90 19.63
CA GLU A 149 -7.33 -27.13 20.90
C GLU A 149 -7.89 -28.35 21.64
N GLU A 150 -9.22 -28.44 21.76
CA GLU A 150 -9.88 -29.56 22.42
C GLU A 150 -9.56 -30.90 21.73
N ARG A 151 -9.75 -30.97 20.40
CA ARG A 151 -9.46 -32.17 19.62
C ARG A 151 -8.00 -32.56 19.66
N PHE A 152 -7.11 -31.57 19.60
CA PHE A 152 -5.68 -31.80 19.71
C PHE A 152 -5.30 -32.37 21.07
N ARG A 153 -5.89 -31.87 22.16
CA ARG A 153 -5.68 -32.38 23.51
C ARG A 153 -6.18 -33.81 23.68
N VAL A 154 -7.34 -34.15 23.12
CA VAL A 154 -7.85 -35.53 23.11
C VAL A 154 -6.89 -36.44 22.35
N ALA A 155 -6.51 -36.07 21.13
CA ALA A 155 -5.60 -36.87 20.31
C ALA A 155 -4.22 -37.10 20.97
N ILE A 156 -3.72 -36.14 21.75
CA ILE A 156 -2.49 -36.30 22.54
C ILE A 156 -2.67 -37.35 23.64
N LYS A 157 -3.79 -37.33 24.36
CA LYS A 157 -4.08 -38.31 25.42
C LYS A 157 -4.20 -39.73 24.85
N ASP A 158 -4.97 -39.89 23.78
CA ASP A 158 -5.16 -41.18 23.10
C ASP A 158 -3.80 -41.77 22.64
N LYS A 159 -2.90 -40.91 22.15
CA LYS A 159 -1.53 -41.30 21.76
C LYS A 159 -0.64 -41.69 22.94
N GLN A 160 -0.83 -41.10 24.12
CA GLN A 160 -0.04 -41.42 25.31
C GLN A 160 -0.47 -42.75 25.94
N GLU A 161 -1.77 -43.05 25.92
CA GLU A 161 -2.32 -44.30 26.45
C GLU A 161 -2.03 -45.51 25.55
N GLY A 162 -1.93 -45.31 24.22
CA GLY A 162 -1.63 -46.38 23.26
C GLY A 162 -0.13 -46.74 23.10
N ILE A 163 0.75 -46.25 23.99
CA ILE A 163 2.19 -46.56 23.99
C ILE A 163 2.57 -47.55 25.13
N GLU A 164 1.63 -47.91 26.01
CA GLU A 164 1.76 -49.06 26.93
C GLU A 164 1.26 -50.36 26.28
#